data_AF-A0A0F9JLG5-F1
#
_entry.id   AF-A0A0F9JLG5-F1
#
_cell.length_a   1.000
_cell.length_b   1.000
_cell.length_c   1.000
_cell.angle_alpha   90.00
_cell.angle_beta   90.00
_cell.angle_gamma   90.00
#
_symmetry.space_group_name_H-M   'P 1'
#
loop_
_entity.id
_entity.type
_entity.pdbx_description
1 polymer ?
#
loop_
_entity_poly.entity_id
_entity_poly.type
_entity_poly.pdbx_seq_one_letter_code
_entity_poly.pdbx_strand_id
1 'polypeptide(L)' 'MEKEQYKMNLISCQYCGVVIDTDRIEEPEIYDEDTDEYYVIEGNSVWVNNELVSAIDCPCCDEKIAFLGKG' A
#
# COMPACT_ATOMS: atom_id res chain seq x y z
N MET A 1 24.13 -10.82 24.12
CA MET A 1 23.45 -9.65 23.55
C MET A 1 23.08 -10.00 22.13
N GLU A 2 21.89 -10.56 21.95
CA GLU A 2 21.34 -10.80 20.63
C GLU A 2 20.96 -9.42 20.04
N LYS A 3 21.44 -9.14 18.84
CA LYS A 3 21.03 -7.93 18.12
C LYS A 3 19.62 -8.20 17.62
N GLU A 4 18.62 -7.54 18.19
CA GLU A 4 17.28 -7.52 17.60
C GLU A 4 17.41 -6.92 16.19
N GLN A 5 17.22 -7.77 15.18
CA GLN A 5 17.22 -7.35 13.80
C GLN A 5 15.84 -6.73 13.52
N TYR A 6 15.75 -5.41 13.55
CA TYR A 6 14.54 -4.70 13.15
C TYR A 6 14.28 -4.99 11.67
N LYS A 7 13.26 -5.81 11.39
CA LYS A 7 12.81 -6.10 10.03
C LYS A 7 11.98 -4.90 9.58
N MET A 8 12.56 -4.07 8.71
CA MET A 8 11.82 -2.98 8.06
C MET A 8 11.07 -3.54 6.87
N ASN A 9 9.76 -3.29 6.80
CA ASN A 9 8.99 -3.57 5.60
C ASN A 9 9.12 -2.39 4.64
N LEU A 10 9.73 -2.61 3.47
CA LEU A 10 10.03 -1.57 2.50
C LEU A 10 9.29 -1.83 1.18
N ILE A 11 8.75 -0.76 0.60
CA ILE A 11 8.23 -0.75 -0.76
C ILE A 11 8.89 0.35 -1.58
N SER A 12 9.05 0.14 -2.88
CA SER A 12 9.58 1.15 -3.79
C SER A 12 8.57 1.58 -4.84
N CYS A 13 8.56 2.88 -5.16
CA CYS A 13 7.83 3.38 -6.32
C CYS A 13 8.57 2.97 -7.59
N GLN A 14 7.88 2.28 -8.50
CA GLN A 14 8.46 1.84 -9.77
C GLN A 14 8.78 3.00 -10.74
N TYR A 15 8.16 4.18 -10.55
CA TYR A 15 8.32 5.33 -11.45
C TYR A 15 9.47 6.24 -11.05
N CYS A 16 9.59 6.61 -9.77
CA CYS A 16 10.61 7.55 -9.30
C CYS A 16 11.70 6.90 -8.42
N GLY A 17 11.53 5.64 -8.02
CA GLY A 17 12.52 4.91 -7.22
C GLY A 17 12.57 5.28 -5.73
N VAL A 18 11.64 6.10 -5.22
CA VAL A 18 11.56 6.37 -3.78
C VAL A 18 11.27 5.07 -3.03
N VAL A 19 11.92 4.89 -1.88
CA VAL A 19 11.72 3.75 -0.99
C VAL A 19 11.01 4.23 0.27
N ILE A 20 9.96 3.53 0.65
CA ILE A 20 9.07 3.90 1.75
C ILE A 20 9.02 2.74 2.75
N ASP A 21 9.12 3.09 4.03
CA ASP A 21 8.92 2.18 5.16
C ASP A 21 7.40 2.03 5.42
N THR A 22 6.85 0.87 5.05
CA THR A 22 5.41 0.59 5.13
C THR A 22 4.93 0.40 6.57
N ASP A 23 5.82 0.12 7.52
CA ASP A 23 5.43 -0.02 8.92
C ASP A 23 4.97 1.30 9.53
N ARG A 24 5.43 2.42 8.95
CA ARG A 24 5.07 3.79 9.35
C ARG A 24 3.84 4.33 8.65
N ILE A 25 3.26 3.56 7.75
CA ILE A 25 2.07 3.95 6.99
C ILE A 25 0.86 3.33 7.68
N GLU A 26 -0.21 4.11 7.75
CA GLU A 26 -1.53 3.61 8.11
C GLU A 26 -2.05 2.78 6.94
N GLU A 27 -2.46 1.54 7.22
CA GLU A 27 -2.89 0.62 6.17
C GLU A 27 -4.11 1.19 5.43
N PRO A 28 -4.02 1.44 4.12
CA PRO A 28 -5.16 1.93 3.35
C PRO A 28 -6.22 0.82 3.27
N GLU A 29 -7.49 1.22 3.38
CA GLU A 29 -8.63 0.31 3.24
C GLU A 29 -8.94 0.06 1.74
N ILE A 30 -9.30 -1.19 1.40
CA ILE A 30 -9.70 -1.61 0.04
C ILE A 30 -11.22 -1.79 0.02
N TYR A 31 -11.87 -1.37 -1.07
CA TYR A 31 -13.32 -1.47 -1.20
C TYR A 31 -13.72 -1.97 -2.59
N ASP A 32 -14.49 -3.05 -2.63
CA ASP A 32 -15.00 -3.68 -3.84
C ASP A 32 -16.50 -3.38 -3.98
N GLU A 33 -16.90 -2.83 -5.14
CA GLU A 33 -18.28 -2.48 -5.43
C GLU A 33 -19.19 -3.69 -5.71
N ASP A 34 -18.61 -4.88 -5.87
CA ASP A 34 -19.37 -6.12 -6.13
C ASP A 34 -19.94 -6.77 -4.86
N THR A 35 -19.59 -6.28 -3.67
CA THR A 35 -20.10 -6.78 -2.38
C THR A 35 -21.05 -5.78 -1.72
N ASP A 36 -22.28 -6.20 -1.46
CA ASP A 36 -23.44 -5.44 -0.92
C ASP A 36 -23.27 -4.97 0.56
N GLU A 37 -22.03 -4.84 1.06
CA GLU A 37 -21.70 -4.33 2.40
C GLU A 37 -20.93 -3.00 2.29
N TYR A 38 -21.47 -1.96 2.93
CA TYR A 38 -21.06 -0.56 2.82
C TYR A 38 -19.61 -0.28 3.30
N TYR A 39 -18.87 0.60 2.58
CA TYR A 39 -18.36 1.93 3.02
C TYR A 39 -16.98 2.33 2.45
N VAL A 40 -16.89 3.50 1.78
CA VAL A 40 -15.78 4.49 1.49
C VAL A 40 -14.56 4.19 0.58
N ILE A 41 -14.76 4.04 -0.73
CA ILE A 41 -13.69 4.30 -1.74
C ILE A 41 -13.25 5.78 -1.71
N GLU A 42 -12.08 6.11 -1.17
CA GLU A 42 -11.38 7.36 -1.49
C GLU A 42 -9.99 7.08 -2.09
N GLY A 43 -9.96 6.87 -3.40
CA GLY A 43 -8.80 7.12 -4.27
C GLY A 43 -7.55 6.24 -4.13
N ASN A 44 -7.48 5.34 -3.14
CA ASN A 44 -6.26 4.64 -2.75
C ASN A 44 -6.31 3.13 -3.02
N SER A 45 -6.72 2.74 -4.22
CA SER A 45 -6.67 1.35 -4.70
C SER A 45 -6.24 1.26 -6.17
N VAL A 46 -5.67 0.12 -6.56
CA VAL A 46 -5.27 -0.19 -7.94
C VAL A 46 -5.63 -1.63 -8.29
N TRP A 47 -5.86 -1.91 -9.57
CA TRP A 47 -6.08 -3.28 -10.06
C TRP A 47 -4.75 -3.96 -10.35
N VAL A 48 -4.51 -5.11 -9.73
CA VAL A 48 -3.35 -5.98 -9.97
C VAL A 48 -3.84 -7.40 -10.23
N ASN A 49 -3.55 -7.97 -11.40
CA ASN A 49 -3.93 -9.34 -11.76
C ASN A 49 -5.43 -9.67 -11.58
N ASN A 50 -6.33 -8.73 -11.90
CA ASN A 50 -7.78 -8.87 -11.73
C ASN A 50 -8.25 -8.95 -10.27
N GLU A 51 -7.42 -8.50 -9.34
CA GLU A 51 -7.77 -8.27 -7.94
C GLU A 51 -7.61 -6.77 -7.64
N LEU A 52 -8.56 -6.21 -6.88
CA LEU A 52 -8.45 -4.84 -6.39
C LEU A 52 -7.58 -4.85 -5.13
N VAL A 53 -6.45 -4.14 -5.17
CA VAL A 53 -5.51 -4.06 -4.04
C VAL A 53 -5.40 -2.64 -3.52
N SER A 54 -5.03 -2.54 -2.26
CA SER A 54 -4.78 -1.27 -1.60
C SER A 54 -3.62 -0.54 -2.24
N ALA A 55 -3.64 0.78 -2.23
CA ALA A 55 -2.57 1.59 -2.78
C ALA A 55 -2.29 2.83 -1.93
N ILE A 56 -1.06 3.32 -2.02
CA ILE A 56 -0.65 4.60 -1.44
C ILE A 56 -0.19 5.53 -2.55
N ASP A 57 -0.31 6.83 -2.33
CA ASP A 57 0.31 7.83 -3.18
C ASP A 57 1.82 7.89 -2.93
N CYS A 58 2.59 7.88 -4.01
CA CYS A 58 4.01 8.15 -3.96
C CYS A 58 4.23 9.61 -3.51
N PRO A 59 4.91 9.88 -2.39
CA PRO A 59 5.11 11.25 -1.90
C PRO A 59 6.05 12.09 -2.79
N CYS A 60 6.65 11.51 -3.82
CA CYS A 60 7.59 12.17 -4.72
C CYS A 60 7.05 12.44 -6.12
N CYS A 61 6.13 11.61 -6.62
CA CYS A 61 5.61 11.75 -7.98
C CYS A 61 4.11 11.52 -8.10
N ASP A 62 3.40 11.39 -6.97
CA ASP A 62 1.94 11.20 -6.86
C ASP A 62 1.38 9.98 -7.61
N GLU A 63 2.26 9.09 -8.10
CA GLU A 63 1.88 7.82 -8.70
C GLU A 63 1.45 6.81 -7.64
N LYS A 64 0.50 5.94 -7.98
CA LYS A 64 -0.01 4.90 -7.06
C LYS A 64 0.98 3.75 -6.89
N ILE A 65 1.17 3.31 -5.65
CA ILE A 65 2.00 2.16 -5.28
C ILE A 65 1.10 1.12 -4.61
N ALA A 66 1.03 -0.10 -5.16
CA ALA A 66 0.26 -1.19 -4.57
C ALA A 66 0.80 -1.55 -3.18
N PHE A 67 -0.05 -1.55 -2.17
CA PHE A 67 0.26 -1.83 -0.79
C PHE A 67 -0.30 -3.22 -0.40
N LEU A 68 0.59 -4.16 -0.07
CA LEU A 68 0.23 -5.56 0.21
C LEU A 68 0.08 -5.86 1.71
N GLY A 69 -0.07 -4.84 2.56
CA GLY A 69 -0.24 -5.02 4.00
C GLY A 69 1.07 -5.16 4.77
N LYS A 70 0.96 -5.12 6.11
CA LYS A 70 2.04 -5.49 7.04
C LYS A 70 1.97 -7.01 7.23
N GLY A 71 2.86 -7.74 6.57
CA GLY A 71 2.95 -9.20 6.67
C GLY A 71 3.44 -9.70 8.03
#